data_AF-A0AAV7UZU9-F1
#
_entry.id   AF-A0AAV7UZU9-F1
#
_cell.length_a   1.000
_cell.length_b   1.000
_cell.length_c   1.000
_cell.angle_alpha   90.00
_cell.angle_beta   90.00
_cell.angle_gamma   90.00
#
_symmetry.space_group_name_H-M   'P 1'
#
loop_
_entity.id
_entity.type
_entity.pdbx_description
1 polymer ?
#
loop_
_entity_poly.entity_id
_entity_poly.type
_entity_poly.pdbx_seq_one_letter_code
_entity_poly.pdbx_strand_id
1 'polypeptide(L)'
;MPRGKTAGKVPCKPARQLLFSEALRQQKHPATTDSPPPSHNTMSEATQGVSMDRKLQEISAVGRKLEGMDTAMLALTAETRSMRLEIAGLHKLIDLEDRSHRNNIRFLGFPEGIEGTDILSYLRDTLPKLADITFDALWNFKERIDLVSRDKTGKIVLAQS
;
A
#
# COMPACT_ATOMS: atom_id res chain seq x y z
N MET A 1 -16.17 -19.37 42.69
CA MET A 1 -17.54 -19.57 42.17
C MET A 1 -17.75 -18.65 40.96
N PRO A 2 -18.56 -19.07 39.95
CA PRO A 2 -18.21 -19.00 38.52
C PRO A 2 -19.30 -18.29 37.67
N ARG A 3 -19.40 -18.28 36.32
CA ARG A 3 -18.85 -19.07 35.16
C ARG A 3 -18.56 -18.06 34.00
N GLY A 4 -17.97 -18.37 32.85
CA GLY A 4 -17.38 -19.58 32.24
C GLY A 4 -17.01 -19.28 30.77
N LYS A 5 -15.98 -19.91 30.19
CA LYS A 5 -15.58 -19.77 28.78
C LYS A 5 -15.89 -21.06 28.01
N THR A 6 -16.56 -20.98 26.85
CA THR A 6 -16.77 -22.12 25.95
C THR A 6 -15.88 -22.00 24.71
N ALA A 7 -14.95 -22.94 24.55
CA ALA A 7 -14.11 -23.05 23.36
C ALA A 7 -14.80 -23.96 22.33
N GLY A 8 -15.23 -23.38 21.20
CA GLY A 8 -15.80 -24.13 20.08
C GLY A 8 -14.71 -24.75 19.20
N LYS A 9 -14.25 -25.96 19.55
CA LYS A 9 -13.22 -26.71 18.80
C LYS A 9 -13.91 -27.57 17.73
N VAL A 10 -13.86 -27.16 16.46
CA VAL A 10 -14.41 -27.95 15.34
C VAL A 10 -13.33 -28.93 14.83
N PRO A 11 -13.61 -30.24 14.77
CA PRO A 11 -12.61 -31.25 14.39
C PRO A 11 -12.42 -31.39 12.87
N CYS A 12 -11.27 -31.93 12.50
CA CYS A 12 -10.87 -32.19 11.11
C CYS A 12 -11.86 -33.11 10.37
N LYS A 13 -12.09 -32.83 9.09
CA LYS A 13 -12.74 -33.78 8.17
C LYS A 13 -11.74 -34.89 7.81
N PRO A 14 -12.08 -36.19 7.96
CA PRO A 14 -11.28 -37.25 7.37
C PRO A 14 -11.55 -37.36 5.86
N ALA A 15 -10.51 -37.71 5.10
CA ALA A 15 -10.68 -38.15 3.73
C ALA A 15 -11.50 -39.46 3.69
N ARG A 16 -12.44 -39.59 2.76
CA ARG A 16 -13.12 -40.87 2.49
C ARG A 16 -12.76 -41.34 1.08
N GLN A 17 -12.10 -42.49 1.04
CA GLN A 17 -11.47 -43.05 -0.15
C GLN A 17 -12.51 -43.59 -1.14
N LEU A 18 -12.11 -43.59 -2.41
CA LEU A 18 -12.68 -44.41 -3.47
C LEU A 18 -12.52 -45.90 -3.10
N LEU A 19 -13.61 -46.68 -3.13
CA LEU A 19 -13.58 -48.09 -3.51
C LEU A 19 -14.91 -48.42 -4.20
N PHE A 20 -14.83 -48.91 -5.44
CA PHE A 20 -15.99 -49.16 -6.32
C PHE A 20 -15.92 -50.60 -6.83
N SER A 21 -16.52 -51.50 -6.04
CA SER A 21 -16.63 -52.95 -6.24
C SER A 21 -17.48 -53.46 -5.06
N GLU A 22 -18.51 -54.29 -5.16
CA GLU A 22 -18.92 -55.28 -6.16
C GLU A 22 -20.46 -55.42 -6.16
N ALA A 23 -21.05 -56.05 -7.19
CA ALA A 23 -22.17 -57.01 -7.11
C ALA A 23 -22.94 -57.11 -8.45
N LEU A 24 -22.56 -58.07 -9.29
CA LEU A 24 -23.30 -58.39 -10.52
C LEU A 24 -23.49 -59.90 -10.60
N ARG A 25 -24.71 -60.38 -10.27
CA ARG A 25 -25.28 -61.74 -10.42
C ARG A 25 -26.41 -61.91 -9.38
N GLN A 26 -27.59 -62.46 -9.63
CA GLN A 26 -28.34 -62.87 -10.83
C GLN A 26 -29.83 -62.70 -10.51
N GLN A 27 -30.68 -62.38 -11.48
CA GLN A 27 -31.91 -63.15 -11.70
C GLN A 27 -32.21 -63.23 -13.20
N LYS A 28 -32.68 -64.40 -13.62
CA LYS A 28 -33.01 -64.80 -14.99
C LYS A 28 -34.39 -65.43 -14.89
N HIS A 29 -35.39 -64.93 -15.62
CA HIS A 29 -36.58 -65.66 -16.08
C HIS A 29 -37.32 -64.84 -17.17
N PRO A 30 -38.26 -65.42 -17.96
CA PRO A 30 -38.39 -65.10 -19.38
C PRO A 30 -39.52 -64.12 -19.77
N ALA A 31 -39.61 -63.85 -21.09
CA ALA A 31 -40.67 -63.12 -21.79
C ALA A 31 -42.11 -63.56 -21.41
N THR A 32 -43.18 -62.79 -21.62
CA THR A 32 -43.54 -62.04 -22.86
C THR A 32 -44.63 -60.99 -22.57
N THR A 33 -44.88 -60.09 -23.55
CA THR A 33 -46.04 -59.19 -23.68
C THR A 33 -46.38 -58.26 -22.50
N ASP A 34 -45.96 -57.00 -22.60
CA ASP A 34 -46.92 -55.95 -22.97
C ASP A 34 -46.22 -54.75 -23.62
N SER A 35 -46.96 -54.02 -24.47
CA SER A 35 -46.41 -52.91 -25.27
C SER A 35 -46.34 -51.61 -24.46
N PRO A 36 -45.17 -50.96 -24.34
CA PRO A 36 -45.11 -49.59 -23.85
C PRO A 36 -45.54 -48.62 -24.96
N PRO A 37 -46.36 -47.59 -24.66
CA PRO A 37 -46.74 -46.58 -25.64
C PRO A 37 -45.54 -45.69 -26.04
N PRO A 38 -45.56 -45.10 -27.25
CA PRO A 38 -44.42 -44.34 -27.77
C PRO A 38 -44.11 -43.07 -26.97
N SER A 39 -42.86 -43.00 -26.55
CA SER A 39 -42.07 -41.82 -26.17
C SER A 39 -42.67 -40.43 -26.48
N HIS A 40 -43.07 -39.71 -25.42
CA HIS A 40 -43.29 -38.25 -25.46
C HIS A 40 -42.37 -37.44 -24.53
N ASN A 41 -41.66 -38.06 -23.58
CA ASN A 41 -40.84 -37.34 -22.60
C ASN A 41 -39.42 -36.98 -23.09
N THR A 42 -38.88 -37.70 -24.07
CA THR A 42 -37.48 -37.56 -24.53
C THR A 42 -37.17 -36.18 -25.13
N MET A 43 -38.13 -35.53 -25.79
CA MET A 43 -37.94 -34.15 -26.27
C MET A 43 -37.95 -33.11 -25.15
N SER A 44 -38.68 -33.33 -24.05
CA SER A 44 -38.67 -32.43 -22.90
C SER A 44 -37.32 -32.48 -22.20
N GLU A 45 -36.80 -33.68 -21.94
CA GLU A 45 -35.50 -33.89 -21.30
C GLU A 45 -34.34 -33.34 -22.15
N ALA A 46 -34.36 -33.57 -23.47
CA ALA A 46 -33.36 -33.01 -24.38
C ALA A 46 -33.40 -31.46 -24.43
N THR A 47 -34.59 -30.86 -24.49
CA THR A 47 -34.74 -29.38 -24.49
C THR A 47 -34.30 -28.78 -23.15
N GLN A 48 -34.56 -29.48 -22.04
CA GLN A 48 -34.16 -29.06 -20.70
C GLN A 48 -32.65 -29.23 -20.46
N GLY A 49 -32.02 -30.26 -21.04
CA GLY A 49 -30.57 -30.45 -21.07
C GLY A 49 -29.86 -29.34 -21.83
N VAL A 50 -30.26 -29.06 -23.08
CA VAL A 50 -29.71 -27.96 -23.90
C VAL A 50 -29.87 -26.59 -23.20
N SER A 51 -30.98 -26.38 -22.49
CA SER A 51 -31.20 -25.18 -21.66
C SER A 51 -30.25 -25.10 -20.46
N MET A 52 -29.89 -26.22 -19.85
CA MET A 52 -28.93 -26.29 -18.75
C MET A 52 -27.49 -26.09 -19.23
N ASP A 53 -27.10 -26.74 -20.34
CA ASP A 53 -25.77 -26.59 -20.94
C ASP A 53 -25.47 -25.15 -21.33
N ARG A 54 -26.46 -24.45 -21.91
CA ARG A 54 -26.35 -23.02 -22.20
C ARG A 54 -26.08 -22.19 -20.94
N LYS A 55 -26.81 -22.45 -19.84
CA LYS A 55 -26.59 -21.76 -18.56
C LYS A 55 -25.21 -22.07 -17.98
N LEU A 56 -24.73 -23.30 -18.10
CA LEU A 56 -23.37 -23.68 -17.68
C LEU A 56 -22.30 -22.95 -18.50
N GLN A 57 -22.49 -22.80 -19.81
CA GLN A 57 -21.60 -22.01 -20.66
C GLN A 57 -21.60 -20.52 -20.25
N GLU A 58 -22.77 -19.92 -20.04
CA GLU A 58 -22.93 -18.53 -19.59
C GLU A 58 -22.27 -18.30 -18.21
N ILE A 59 -22.49 -19.20 -17.23
CA ILE A 59 -21.81 -19.19 -15.92
C ILE A 59 -20.29 -19.29 -16.09
N SER A 60 -19.80 -20.18 -16.95
CA SER A 60 -18.35 -20.32 -17.19
C SER A 60 -17.74 -19.06 -17.80
N ALA A 61 -18.47 -18.34 -18.66
CA ALA A 61 -18.02 -17.11 -19.28
C ALA A 61 -17.97 -15.95 -18.27
N VAL A 62 -18.96 -15.86 -17.38
CA VAL A 62 -18.95 -14.91 -16.26
C VAL A 62 -17.80 -15.22 -15.29
N GLY A 63 -17.55 -16.50 -14.96
CA GLY A 63 -16.43 -16.92 -14.11
C GLY A 63 -15.07 -16.46 -14.65
N ARG A 64 -14.76 -16.78 -15.92
CA ARG A 64 -13.51 -16.33 -16.58
C ARG A 64 -13.39 -14.80 -16.62
N LYS A 65 -14.50 -14.08 -16.80
CA LYS A 65 -14.49 -12.60 -16.77
C LYS A 65 -14.19 -12.08 -15.37
N LEU A 66 -14.73 -12.70 -14.33
CA LEU A 66 -14.49 -12.32 -12.93
C LEU A 66 -13.03 -12.58 -12.53
N GLU A 67 -12.46 -13.73 -12.89
CA GLU A 67 -11.02 -14.02 -12.73
C GLU A 67 -10.13 -12.99 -13.45
N GLY A 68 -10.51 -12.57 -14.66
CA GLY A 68 -9.85 -11.51 -15.40
C GLY A 68 -9.95 -10.11 -14.74
N MET A 69 -11.07 -9.84 -14.06
CA MET A 69 -11.25 -8.60 -13.30
C MET A 69 -10.46 -8.61 -11.98
N ASP A 70 -10.42 -9.74 -11.28
CA ASP A 70 -9.67 -9.89 -10.03
C ASP A 70 -8.16 -9.76 -10.27
N THR A 71 -7.65 -10.39 -11.33
CA THR A 71 -6.23 -10.25 -11.73
C THR A 71 -5.88 -8.81 -12.12
N ALA A 72 -6.74 -8.12 -12.86
CA ALA A 72 -6.56 -6.69 -13.16
C ALA A 72 -6.62 -5.80 -11.90
N MET A 73 -7.51 -6.10 -10.96
CA MET A 73 -7.63 -5.38 -9.68
C MET A 73 -6.38 -5.55 -8.81
N LEU A 74 -5.81 -6.76 -8.76
CA LEU A 74 -4.56 -7.03 -8.06
C LEU A 74 -3.37 -6.28 -8.67
N ALA A 75 -3.29 -6.19 -10.01
CA ALA A 75 -2.27 -5.39 -10.69
C ALA A 75 -2.41 -3.89 -10.37
N LEU A 76 -3.61 -3.31 -10.51
CA LEU A 76 -3.87 -1.89 -10.26
C LEU A 76 -3.64 -1.50 -8.78
N THR A 77 -3.98 -2.40 -7.84
CA THR A 77 -3.73 -2.14 -6.41
C THR A 77 -2.25 -2.22 -6.05
N ALA A 78 -1.47 -3.09 -6.69
CA ALA A 78 -0.01 -3.13 -6.56
C ALA A 78 0.65 -1.87 -7.14
N GLU A 79 0.24 -1.43 -8.33
CA GLU A 79 0.74 -0.22 -8.98
C GLU A 79 0.41 1.04 -8.16
N THR A 80 -0.84 1.17 -7.71
CA THR A 80 -1.28 2.25 -6.80
C THR A 80 -0.47 2.27 -5.51
N ARG A 81 -0.08 1.11 -4.99
CA ARG A 81 0.80 1.00 -3.81
C ARG A 81 2.23 1.46 -4.12
N SER A 82 2.79 1.13 -5.30
CA SER A 82 4.11 1.62 -5.71
C SER A 82 4.13 3.14 -5.80
N MET A 83 3.20 3.73 -6.56
CA MET A 83 3.10 5.19 -6.72
C MET A 83 2.96 5.93 -5.38
N ARG A 84 2.21 5.37 -4.41
CA ARG A 84 2.10 5.94 -3.06
C ARG A 84 3.42 5.91 -2.28
N LEU A 85 4.25 4.88 -2.46
CA LEU A 85 5.57 4.80 -1.84
C LEU A 85 6.56 5.78 -2.50
N GLU A 86 6.47 5.94 -3.82
CA GLU A 86 7.26 6.93 -4.56
C GLU A 86 6.91 8.36 -4.12
N ILE A 87 5.62 8.71 -4.02
CA ILE A 87 5.15 9.99 -3.48
C ILE A 87 5.60 10.20 -2.03
N ALA A 88 5.56 9.16 -1.18
CA ALA A 88 6.10 9.26 0.18
C ALA A 88 7.63 9.50 0.18
N GLY A 89 8.35 9.01 -0.83
CA GLY A 89 9.75 9.36 -1.10
C GLY A 89 9.93 10.84 -1.46
N LEU A 90 9.01 11.43 -2.23
CA LEU A 90 9.05 12.86 -2.60
C LEU A 90 8.86 13.79 -1.38
N HIS A 91 8.10 13.39 -0.36
CA HIS A 91 8.06 14.14 0.91
C HIS A 91 9.45 14.28 1.55
N LYS A 92 10.39 13.38 1.25
CA LYS A 92 11.77 13.51 1.74
C LYS A 92 12.52 14.69 1.12
N LEU A 93 12.11 15.16 -0.06
CA LEU A 93 12.69 16.34 -0.70
C LEU A 93 12.30 17.62 0.07
N ILE A 94 11.04 17.75 0.49
CA ILE A 94 10.56 18.85 1.35
C ILE A 94 11.38 18.88 2.65
N ASP A 95 11.54 17.71 3.28
CA ASP A 95 12.32 17.51 4.49
C ASP A 95 13.81 17.93 4.35
N LEU A 96 14.37 17.87 3.13
CA LEU A 96 15.73 18.28 2.80
C LEU A 96 15.82 19.76 2.43
N GLU A 97 14.84 20.28 1.68
CA GLU A 97 14.68 21.70 1.37
C GLU A 97 14.55 22.53 2.65
N ASP A 98 13.63 22.16 3.54
CA ASP A 98 13.47 22.79 4.85
C ASP A 98 14.78 22.77 5.64
N ARG A 99 15.50 21.64 5.66
CA ARG A 99 16.81 21.54 6.33
C ARG A 99 17.86 22.47 5.71
N SER A 100 17.84 22.66 4.40
CA SER A 100 18.74 23.59 3.71
C SER A 100 18.41 25.05 4.03
N HIS A 101 17.12 25.37 4.24
CA HIS A 101 16.64 26.72 4.50
C HIS A 101 16.52 27.10 5.99
N ARG A 102 16.70 26.15 6.93
CA ARG A 102 16.58 26.38 8.40
C ARG A 102 17.39 27.57 8.95
N ASN A 103 18.54 27.86 8.35
CA ASN A 103 19.43 28.94 8.78
C ASN A 103 19.25 30.23 7.94
N ASN A 104 18.36 30.24 6.96
CA ASN A 104 18.15 31.37 6.06
C ASN A 104 17.12 32.33 6.67
N ILE A 105 17.59 33.48 7.15
CA ILE A 105 16.73 34.56 7.65
C ILE A 105 16.27 35.40 6.44
N ARG A 106 14.96 35.72 6.38
CA ARG A 106 14.40 36.63 5.37
C ARG A 106 14.08 37.97 6.01
N PHE A 107 14.71 39.03 5.51
CA PHE A 107 14.37 40.41 5.86
C PHE A 107 13.24 40.89 4.95
N LEU A 108 12.21 41.51 5.53
CA LEU A 108 11.03 42.02 4.83
C LEU A 108 10.82 43.48 5.23
N GLY A 109 10.39 44.33 4.28
CA GLY A 109 10.13 45.75 4.54
C GLY A 109 11.38 46.64 4.63
N PHE A 110 12.55 46.13 4.25
CA PHE A 110 13.73 46.97 4.08
C PHE A 110 13.59 47.82 2.81
N PRO A 111 13.84 49.15 2.86
CA PRO A 111 13.89 49.99 1.66
C PRO A 111 15.02 49.56 0.73
N GLU A 112 14.75 49.50 -0.58
CA GLU A 112 15.76 49.12 -1.57
C GLU A 112 16.87 50.17 -1.70
N GLY A 113 18.11 49.73 -1.94
CA GLY A 113 19.25 50.60 -2.27
C GLY A 113 19.92 51.33 -1.10
N ILE A 114 19.39 51.26 0.13
CA ILE A 114 20.01 51.87 1.32
C ILE A 114 21.26 51.13 1.82
N GLU A 115 21.44 49.89 1.36
CA GLU A 115 22.53 48.99 1.73
C GLU A 115 23.89 49.44 1.15
N GLY A 116 23.86 50.33 0.15
CA GLY A 116 25.05 50.80 -0.55
C GLY A 116 25.78 49.66 -1.29
N THR A 117 27.12 49.69 -1.29
CA THR A 117 27.97 48.67 -1.92
C THR A 117 28.33 47.49 -1.02
N ASP A 118 28.05 47.54 0.30
CA ASP A 118 28.37 46.44 1.22
C ASP A 118 27.21 46.14 2.20
N ILE A 119 26.43 45.14 1.81
CA ILE A 119 25.29 44.59 2.56
C ILE A 119 25.74 44.07 3.94
N LEU A 120 26.97 43.55 4.08
CA LEU A 120 27.44 43.00 5.36
C LEU A 120 27.70 44.08 6.40
N SER A 121 28.30 45.21 6.00
CA SER A 121 28.47 46.37 6.88
C SER A 121 27.12 46.98 7.26
N TYR A 122 26.20 47.12 6.29
CA TYR A 122 24.83 47.59 6.56
C TYR A 122 24.09 46.69 7.57
N LEU A 123 24.15 45.36 7.42
CA LEU A 123 23.53 44.41 8.35
C LEU A 123 24.18 44.45 9.75
N ARG A 124 25.51 44.58 9.85
CA ARG A 124 26.20 44.74 11.14
C ARG A 124 25.73 45.96 11.90
N ASP A 125 25.46 47.06 11.20
CA ASP A 125 24.99 48.29 11.81
C ASP A 125 23.49 48.30 12.10
N THR A 126 22.69 47.54 11.37
CA THR A 126 21.21 47.62 11.42
C THR A 126 20.59 46.54 12.30
N LEU A 127 21.14 45.31 12.31
CA LEU A 127 20.65 44.23 13.17
C LEU A 127 20.68 44.55 14.68
N PRO A 128 21.74 45.17 15.25
CA PRO A 128 21.76 45.59 16.65
C PRO A 128 20.61 46.54 17.00
N LYS A 129 20.38 47.53 16.12
CA LYS A 129 19.38 48.59 16.29
C LYS A 129 17.96 48.03 16.18
N LEU A 130 17.75 47.02 15.33
CA LEU A 130 16.45 46.38 15.14
C LEU A 130 16.10 45.39 16.25
N ALA A 131 17.10 44.71 16.82
CA ALA A 131 16.91 43.68 17.85
C ALA A 131 17.14 44.19 19.29
N ASP A 132 17.42 45.48 19.48
CA ASP A 132 17.71 46.15 20.76
C ASP A 132 18.79 45.43 21.60
N ILE A 133 19.85 44.99 20.93
CA ILE A 133 20.98 44.24 21.50
C ILE A 133 22.30 44.82 21.00
N THR A 134 23.28 44.92 21.88
CA THR A 134 24.62 45.36 21.51
C THR A 134 25.33 44.27 20.69
N PHE A 135 25.95 44.66 19.57
CA PHE A 135 26.59 43.68 18.67
C PHE A 135 27.76 42.96 19.35
N ASP A 136 28.42 43.58 20.32
CA ASP A 136 29.49 42.95 21.12
C ASP A 136 28.97 41.73 21.92
N ALA A 137 27.73 41.78 22.41
CA ALA A 137 27.10 40.64 23.08
C ALA A 137 26.82 39.47 22.10
N LEU A 138 26.53 39.78 20.83
CA LEU A 138 26.42 38.80 19.75
C LEU A 138 27.79 38.29 19.28
N TRP A 139 28.85 39.11 19.32
CA TRP A 139 30.13 38.78 18.68
C TRP A 139 31.13 38.04 19.59
N ASN A 140 30.87 37.96 20.90
CA ASN A 140 31.44 36.92 21.79
C ASN A 140 31.15 35.48 21.30
N PHE A 141 30.27 35.32 20.30
CA PHE A 141 30.03 34.07 19.59
C PHE A 141 31.16 33.68 18.61
N LYS A 142 32.10 34.58 18.27
CA LYS A 142 33.24 34.26 17.39
C LYS A 142 34.13 33.17 17.99
N GLU A 143 34.46 33.28 19.28
CA GLU A 143 35.16 32.21 20.03
C GLU A 143 34.37 30.90 20.08
N ARG A 144 33.03 30.94 19.95
CA ARG A 144 32.17 29.75 19.92
C ARG A 144 32.02 29.11 18.54
N ILE A 145 32.29 29.84 17.44
CA ILE A 145 32.31 29.27 16.08
C ILE A 145 33.66 28.62 15.80
N ASP A 146 34.77 29.26 16.19
CA ASP A 146 36.12 28.73 16.00
C ASP A 146 36.38 27.47 16.86
N LEU A 147 35.60 27.28 17.94
CA LEU A 147 35.52 26.02 18.70
C LEU A 147 34.90 24.84 17.93
N VAL A 148 34.39 25.01 16.71
CA VAL A 148 33.57 24.00 15.98
C VAL A 148 34.19 23.68 14.62
N SER A 149 35.22 22.82 14.63
CA SER A 149 35.87 22.36 13.41
C SER A 149 35.14 21.15 12.78
N ARG A 150 35.41 20.85 11.51
CA ARG A 150 34.97 19.61 10.86
C ARG A 150 36.16 18.69 10.63
N ASP A 151 36.03 17.43 11.03
CA ASP A 151 37.04 16.42 10.73
C ASP A 151 37.04 16.05 9.23
N LYS A 152 38.01 15.21 8.83
CA LYS A 152 38.15 14.73 7.43
C LYS A 152 36.96 13.87 6.95
N THR A 153 36.02 13.52 7.83
CA THR A 153 34.77 12.81 7.52
C THR A 153 33.54 13.72 7.53
N GLY A 154 33.74 15.03 7.75
CA GLY A 154 32.68 16.04 7.80
C GLY A 154 31.94 16.12 9.14
N LYS A 155 32.35 15.35 10.16
CA LYS A 155 31.75 15.43 11.50
C LYS A 155 32.19 16.69 12.22
N ILE A 156 31.23 17.31 12.88
CA ILE A 156 31.48 18.44 13.79
C ILE A 156 32.20 17.93 15.03
N VAL A 157 33.35 18.53 15.34
CA VAL A 157 34.20 18.22 16.50
C VAL A 157 34.65 19.51 17.18
N LEU A 158 34.67 19.49 18.51
CA LEU A 158 35.13 20.64 19.29
C LEU A 158 36.64 20.80 19.12
N ALA A 159 37.09 21.96 18.67
CA ALA A 159 38.51 22.30 18.64
C ALA A 159 39.00 22.44 20.09
N GLN A 160 39.98 21.63 20.48
CA GLN A 160 40.64 21.76 21.78
C GLN A 160 41.73 22.83 21.67
N SER A 161 41.82 23.66 22.71
CA SER A 161 42.86 24.70 22.86
C SER A 161 44.22 24.12 23.22
#